data_AF-A0A848HGU0-F1
#
_entry.id   AF-A0A848HGU0-F1
#
_cell.length_a   1.000
_cell.length_b   1.000
_cell.length_c   1.000
_cell.angle_alpha   90.00
_cell.angle_beta   90.00
_cell.angle_gamma   90.00
#
_symmetry.space_group_name_H-M   'P 1'
#
loop_
_entity.id
_entity.type
_entity.pdbx_description
1 polymer ?
#
loop_
_entity_poly.entity_id
_entity_poly.type
_entity_poly.pdbx_seq_one_letter_code
_entity_poly.pdbx_strand_id
1 'polypeptide(L)'
;MRITFDFAAVLTQWPLLLRGVAWTLALTAVSAVLGVAIGVGGAWARSAGPRWLRTVAGAYVELVRNTPFIVQLFFVFFGLPAAGVKLSPETASVIAMVVNLGAYATEIVRAGLEATPRGQLEAAASLALTRAQTFFHVVLPPALRKVWPALVSQIVIVMLGSAVCGQISTEELSYAANLIQSRNFRAFEAFIVATGVYLLLALALRRALNWAGPRFLFGSRA
;
A
#
# COMPACT_ATOMS: atom_id res chain seq x y z
N MET A 1 18.93 -19.39 -31.68
CA MET A 1 19.09 -17.94 -31.41
C MET A 1 20.01 -17.77 -30.21
N ARG A 2 21.17 -17.10 -30.34
CA ARG A 2 22.00 -16.72 -29.20
C ARG A 2 21.51 -15.38 -28.67
N ILE A 3 20.98 -15.35 -27.45
CA ILE A 3 20.63 -14.10 -26.77
C ILE A 3 21.95 -13.42 -26.39
N THR A 4 22.18 -12.22 -26.91
CA THR A 4 23.33 -11.39 -26.55
C THR A 4 22.83 -10.23 -25.70
N PHE A 5 23.15 -10.27 -24.41
CA PHE A 5 22.72 -9.25 -23.46
C PHE A 5 23.51 -7.95 -23.64
N ASP A 6 22.79 -6.84 -23.69
CA ASP A 6 23.37 -5.50 -23.71
C ASP A 6 22.61 -4.59 -22.74
N PHE A 7 23.09 -4.58 -21.49
CA PHE A 7 22.52 -3.77 -20.44
C PHE A 7 22.81 -2.28 -20.63
N ALA A 8 23.88 -1.92 -21.35
CA ALA A 8 24.24 -0.52 -21.58
C ALA A 8 23.15 0.20 -22.39
N ALA A 9 22.55 -0.47 -23.37
CA ALA A 9 21.41 0.05 -24.13
C ALA A 9 20.17 0.38 -23.27
N VAL A 10 19.99 -0.27 -22.13
CA VAL A 10 18.92 0.05 -21.16
C VAL A 10 19.37 1.14 -20.18
N LEU A 11 20.60 1.03 -19.66
CA LEU A 11 21.13 1.96 -18.67
C LEU A 11 21.35 3.38 -19.21
N THR A 12 21.55 3.55 -20.52
CA THR A 12 21.58 4.88 -21.14
C THR A 12 20.23 5.62 -21.03
N GLN A 13 19.12 4.90 -20.84
CA GLN A 13 17.79 5.45 -20.58
C GLN A 13 17.55 5.73 -19.08
N TRP A 14 18.62 5.91 -18.28
CA TRP A 14 18.52 6.19 -16.84
C TRP A 14 17.57 7.34 -16.46
N PRO A 15 17.37 8.43 -17.23
CA PRO A 15 16.45 9.49 -16.81
C PRO A 15 15.00 8.99 -16.76
N LEU A 16 14.63 8.11 -17.69
CA LEU A 16 13.30 7.50 -17.74
C LEU A 16 13.10 6.52 -16.58
N LEU A 17 14.11 5.70 -16.28
CA LEU A 17 14.09 4.80 -15.12
C LEU A 17 13.99 5.58 -13.81
N LEU A 18 14.76 6.66 -13.66
CA LEU A 18 14.75 7.50 -12.45
C LEU A 18 13.39 8.18 -12.26
N ARG A 19 12.78 8.70 -13.34
CA ARG A 19 11.41 9.23 -13.30
C ARG A 19 10.40 8.16 -12.89
N GLY A 20 10.53 6.95 -13.44
CA GLY A 20 9.70 5.81 -13.06
C GLY A 20 9.83 5.47 -11.57
N VAL A 21 11.06 5.44 -11.04
CA VAL A 21 11.33 5.25 -9.60
C VAL A 21 10.67 6.34 -8.76
N ALA A 22 10.82 7.61 -9.15
CA ALA A 22 10.23 8.74 -8.43
C ALA A 22 8.70 8.62 -8.37
N TRP A 23 8.05 8.27 -9.47
CA TRP A 23 6.61 8.03 -9.50
C TRP A 23 6.18 6.83 -8.68
N THR A 24 6.88 5.69 -8.78
CA THR A 24 6.62 4.51 -7.93
C THR A 24 6.67 4.88 -6.44
N LEU A 25 7.67 5.65 -6.02
CA LEU A 25 7.81 6.11 -4.64
C LEU A 25 6.71 7.10 -4.24
N ALA A 26 6.36 8.05 -5.11
CA ALA A 26 5.30 9.04 -4.85
C ALA A 26 3.92 8.37 -4.68
N LEU A 27 3.55 7.49 -5.61
CA LEU A 27 2.32 6.69 -5.53
C LEU A 27 2.29 5.88 -4.23
N THR A 28 3.39 5.18 -3.93
CA THR A 28 3.51 4.37 -2.72
C THR A 28 3.40 5.20 -1.45
N ALA A 29 4.03 6.37 -1.39
CA ALA A 29 4.01 7.23 -0.20
C ALA A 29 2.59 7.74 0.09
N VAL A 30 1.91 8.27 -0.93
CA VAL A 30 0.53 8.77 -0.79
C VAL A 30 -0.40 7.61 -0.42
N SER A 31 -0.30 6.49 -1.13
CA SER A 31 -1.12 5.32 -0.85
C SER A 31 -0.87 4.73 0.52
N ALA A 32 0.39 4.71 0.99
CA ALA A 32 0.74 4.22 2.33
C ALA A 32 0.07 5.05 3.42
N VAL A 33 0.14 6.38 3.34
CA VAL A 33 -0.46 7.26 4.36
C VAL A 33 -1.99 7.12 4.37
N LEU A 34 -2.63 7.29 3.21
CA LEU A 34 -4.09 7.25 3.12
C LEU A 34 -4.65 5.85 3.35
N GLY A 35 -4.00 4.82 2.79
CA GLY A 35 -4.38 3.42 2.96
C GLY A 35 -4.25 2.96 4.40
N VAL A 36 -3.16 3.30 5.11
CA VAL A 36 -3.04 2.98 6.54
C VAL A 36 -4.08 3.76 7.36
N ALA A 37 -4.35 5.02 7.04
CA ALA A 37 -5.40 5.79 7.70
C ALA A 37 -6.79 5.13 7.53
N ILE A 38 -7.14 4.70 6.32
CA ILE A 38 -8.35 3.91 6.05
C ILE A 38 -8.31 2.59 6.83
N GLY A 39 -7.16 1.93 6.90
CA GLY A 39 -6.98 0.69 7.65
C GLY A 39 -7.28 0.86 9.14
N VAL A 40 -6.75 1.91 9.77
CA VAL A 40 -7.02 2.22 11.18
C VAL A 40 -8.49 2.56 11.40
N GLY A 41 -9.08 3.40 10.55
CA GLY A 41 -10.50 3.75 10.62
C GLY A 41 -11.42 2.55 10.39
N GLY A 42 -11.08 1.67 9.44
CA GLY A 42 -11.78 0.43 9.15
C GLY A 42 -11.69 -0.56 10.31
N ALA A 43 -10.53 -0.68 10.95
CA ALA A 43 -10.34 -1.55 12.12
C ALA A 43 -11.15 -1.05 13.32
N TRP A 44 -11.20 0.26 13.55
CA TRP A 44 -12.08 0.88 14.53
C TRP A 44 -13.55 0.59 14.22
N ALA A 45 -13.97 0.85 12.98
CA ALA A 45 -15.33 0.61 12.52
C ALA A 45 -15.78 -0.83 12.77
N ARG A 46 -14.91 -1.81 12.49
CA ARG A 46 -15.20 -3.25 12.70
C ARG A 46 -15.24 -3.68 14.17
N SER A 47 -14.42 -3.06 15.03
CA SER A 47 -14.26 -3.46 16.43
C SER A 47 -15.21 -2.74 17.38
N ALA A 48 -15.34 -1.41 17.24
CA ALA A 48 -16.08 -0.56 18.18
C ALA A 48 -17.25 0.21 17.54
N GLY A 49 -17.37 0.20 16.21
CA GLY A 49 -18.41 0.92 15.47
C GLY A 49 -19.82 0.31 15.61
N PRO A 50 -20.86 1.08 15.22
CA PRO A 50 -22.24 0.59 15.18
C PRO A 50 -22.41 -0.54 14.16
N ARG A 51 -23.48 -1.34 14.31
CA ARG A 51 -23.71 -2.57 13.50
C ARG A 51 -23.66 -2.31 11.99
N TRP A 52 -24.26 -1.23 11.51
CA TRP A 52 -24.25 -0.89 10.08
C TRP A 52 -22.84 -0.60 9.55
N LEU A 53 -22.03 0.14 10.32
CA LEU A 53 -20.67 0.52 9.93
C LEU A 53 -19.75 -0.70 9.92
N ARG A 54 -19.93 -1.62 10.88
CA ARG A 54 -19.24 -2.92 10.90
C ARG A 54 -19.53 -3.74 9.65
N THR A 55 -20.78 -3.78 9.20
CA THR A 55 -21.19 -4.49 7.98
C THR A 55 -20.59 -3.84 6.74
N VAL A 56 -20.67 -2.51 6.60
CA VAL A 56 -20.12 -1.79 5.44
C VAL A 56 -18.59 -1.97 5.37
N ALA A 57 -17.88 -1.77 6.47
CA ALA A 57 -16.43 -1.97 6.52
C ALA A 57 -16.06 -3.44 6.24
N GLY A 58 -16.84 -4.40 6.75
CA GLY A 58 -16.66 -5.82 6.47
C GLY A 58 -16.82 -6.15 4.99
N ALA A 59 -17.90 -5.67 4.35
CA ALA A 59 -18.17 -5.88 2.93
C ALA A 59 -17.10 -5.25 2.03
N TYR A 60 -16.66 -4.03 2.35
CA TYR A 60 -15.53 -3.37 1.68
C TYR A 60 -14.27 -4.22 1.73
N VAL A 61 -13.89 -4.67 2.94
CA VAL A 61 -12.69 -5.50 3.14
C VAL A 61 -12.79 -6.82 2.38
N GLU A 62 -13.94 -7.49 2.45
CA GLU A 62 -14.17 -8.77 1.81
C GLU A 62 -14.13 -8.65 0.29
N LEU A 63 -14.81 -7.66 -0.28
CA LEU A 63 -14.82 -7.42 -1.72
C LEU A 63 -13.42 -7.10 -2.24
N VAL A 64 -12.70 -6.21 -1.58
CA VAL A 64 -11.38 -5.76 -2.06
C VAL A 64 -10.31 -6.83 -1.90
N ARG A 65 -10.32 -7.61 -0.81
CA ARG A 65 -9.32 -8.67 -0.60
C ARG A 65 -9.59 -9.91 -1.46
N ASN A 66 -10.82 -10.11 -1.90
CA ASN A 66 -11.23 -11.25 -2.72
C ASN A 66 -11.34 -10.92 -4.23
N THR A 67 -10.95 -9.71 -4.65
CA THR A 67 -10.90 -9.35 -6.07
C THR A 67 -9.48 -8.94 -6.51
N PRO A 68 -9.05 -9.28 -7.73
CA PRO A 68 -7.70 -8.92 -8.20
C PRO A 68 -7.49 -7.41 -8.28
N PHE A 69 -6.30 -6.96 -7.86
CA PHE A 69 -5.93 -5.54 -7.89
C PHE A 69 -6.03 -4.92 -9.29
N ILE A 70 -5.59 -5.63 -10.34
CA ILE A 70 -5.67 -5.13 -11.72
C ILE A 70 -7.12 -4.87 -12.16
N VAL A 71 -8.06 -5.71 -11.73
CA VAL A 71 -9.49 -5.54 -12.04
C VAL A 71 -10.01 -4.30 -11.33
N GLN A 72 -9.68 -4.10 -10.05
CA GLN A 72 -10.04 -2.90 -9.30
C GLN A 72 -9.49 -1.63 -9.96
N LEU A 73 -8.23 -1.65 -10.40
CA LEU A 73 -7.61 -0.54 -11.11
C LEU A 73 -8.38 -0.21 -12.41
N PHE A 74 -8.74 -1.21 -13.21
CA PHE A 74 -9.50 -1.01 -14.43
C PHE A 74 -10.93 -0.51 -14.17
N PHE A 75 -11.60 -0.98 -13.12
CA PHE A 75 -12.89 -0.43 -12.73
C PHE A 75 -12.78 1.05 -12.34
N VAL A 76 -11.74 1.42 -11.59
CA VAL A 76 -11.50 2.82 -11.21
C VAL A 76 -11.16 3.68 -12.44
N PHE A 77 -10.32 3.20 -13.35
CA PHE A 77 -9.87 4.01 -14.48
C PHE A 77 -10.85 4.05 -15.65
N PHE A 78 -11.50 2.93 -16.00
CA PHE A 78 -12.41 2.84 -17.14
C PHE A 78 -13.89 2.91 -16.74
N GLY A 79 -14.27 2.45 -15.54
CA GLY A 79 -15.65 2.45 -15.07
C GLY A 79 -16.15 3.83 -14.63
N LEU A 80 -15.35 4.61 -13.89
CA LEU A 80 -15.71 5.96 -13.44
C LEU A 80 -15.93 6.97 -14.58
N PRO A 81 -15.15 6.95 -15.68
CA PRO A 81 -15.45 7.79 -16.84
C PRO A 81 -16.81 7.51 -17.47
N ALA A 82 -17.29 6.26 -17.45
CA ALA A 82 -18.64 5.92 -17.89
C ALA A 82 -19.74 6.55 -16.99
N ALA A 83 -19.40 6.88 -15.75
CA ALA A 83 -20.23 7.65 -14.82
C ALA A 83 -19.96 9.18 -14.88
N GLY A 84 -19.18 9.66 -15.85
CA GLY A 84 -18.88 11.08 -16.07
C GLY A 84 -17.64 11.62 -15.36
N VAL A 85 -16.92 10.79 -14.60
CA VAL A 85 -15.72 11.21 -13.84
C VAL A 85 -14.46 10.76 -14.57
N LYS A 86 -13.79 11.68 -15.27
CA LYS A 86 -12.51 11.41 -15.95
C LYS A 86 -11.36 11.59 -14.96
N LEU A 87 -10.59 10.52 -14.75
CA LEU A 87 -9.42 10.52 -13.88
C LEU A 87 -8.14 10.44 -14.70
N SER A 88 -7.08 11.09 -14.23
CA SER A 88 -5.73 10.84 -14.76
C SER A 88 -5.26 9.44 -14.35
N PRO A 89 -4.36 8.78 -15.11
CA PRO A 89 -3.78 7.50 -14.75
C PRO A 89 -3.19 7.46 -13.33
N GLU A 90 -2.51 8.53 -12.93
CA GLU A 90 -1.88 8.67 -11.62
C GLU A 90 -2.95 8.72 -10.52
N THR A 91 -4.01 9.51 -10.73
CA THR A 91 -5.09 9.66 -9.76
C THR A 91 -5.85 8.34 -9.57
N ALA A 92 -6.17 7.66 -10.68
CA ALA A 92 -6.81 6.36 -10.64
C ALA A 92 -5.94 5.31 -9.94
N SER A 93 -4.63 5.33 -10.20
CA SER A 93 -3.65 4.46 -9.53
C SER A 93 -3.60 4.70 -8.03
N VAL A 94 -3.51 5.95 -7.59
CA VAL A 94 -3.54 6.30 -6.15
C VAL A 94 -4.83 5.79 -5.51
N ILE A 95 -6.00 6.05 -6.12
CA ILE A 95 -7.29 5.61 -5.57
C ILE A 95 -7.32 4.08 -5.45
N ALA A 96 -6.98 3.35 -6.51
CA ALA A 96 -6.98 1.90 -6.50
C ALA A 96 -6.01 1.35 -5.45
N MET A 97 -4.79 1.89 -5.36
CA MET A 97 -3.78 1.47 -4.38
C MET A 97 -4.20 1.80 -2.93
N VAL A 98 -4.82 2.95 -2.69
CA VAL A 98 -5.36 3.35 -1.38
C VAL A 98 -6.48 2.43 -0.94
N VAL A 99 -7.44 2.16 -1.83
CA VAL A 99 -8.57 1.25 -1.60
C VAL A 99 -8.05 -0.15 -1.31
N ASN A 100 -7.07 -0.64 -2.07
CA ASN A 100 -6.47 -1.94 -1.87
C ASN A 100 -5.73 -2.02 -0.53
N LEU A 101 -4.78 -1.11 -0.28
CA LEU A 101 -4.02 -1.08 0.95
C LEU A 101 -4.91 -0.91 2.18
N GLY A 102 -5.94 -0.06 2.11
CA GLY A 102 -6.88 0.17 3.21
C GLY A 102 -7.61 -1.07 3.66
N ALA A 103 -8.00 -1.95 2.73
CA ALA A 103 -8.69 -3.20 3.04
C ALA A 103 -7.76 -4.19 3.75
N TYR A 104 -6.54 -4.37 3.24
CA TYR A 104 -5.55 -5.22 3.89
C TYR A 104 -5.08 -4.65 5.23
N ALA A 105 -4.83 -3.34 5.31
CA ALA A 105 -4.44 -2.67 6.54
C ALA A 105 -5.55 -2.76 7.61
N THR A 106 -6.82 -2.68 7.23
CA THR A 106 -7.96 -2.88 8.15
C THR A 106 -7.84 -4.23 8.87
N GLU A 107 -7.55 -5.29 8.13
CA GLU A 107 -7.47 -6.65 8.70
C GLU A 107 -6.20 -6.87 9.51
N ILE A 108 -5.08 -6.32 9.05
CA ILE A 108 -3.82 -6.36 9.79
C ILE A 108 -3.99 -5.65 11.14
N VAL A 109 -4.54 -4.43 11.15
CA VAL A 109 -4.76 -3.68 12.39
C VAL A 109 -5.80 -4.38 13.26
N ARG A 110 -6.92 -4.86 12.70
CA ARG A 110 -7.95 -5.61 13.44
C ARG A 110 -7.37 -6.84 14.15
N ALA A 111 -6.55 -7.64 13.46
CA ALA A 111 -5.88 -8.79 14.07
C ALA A 111 -4.93 -8.38 15.21
N GLY A 112 -4.30 -7.20 15.11
CA GLY A 112 -3.53 -6.61 16.19
C GLY A 112 -4.37 -6.25 17.41
N LEU A 113 -5.53 -5.63 17.19
CA LEU A 113 -6.46 -5.24 18.24
C LEU A 113 -7.01 -6.47 18.98
N GLU A 114 -7.32 -7.56 18.28
CA GLU A 114 -7.80 -8.82 18.88
C GLU A 114 -6.79 -9.47 19.82
N ALA A 115 -5.50 -9.15 19.64
CA ALA A 115 -4.46 -9.64 20.52
C ALA A 115 -4.26 -8.80 21.80
N THR A 116 -5.15 -7.84 22.06
CA THR A 116 -5.08 -6.96 23.24
C THR A 116 -5.59 -7.68 24.49
N PRO A 117 -4.85 -7.67 25.61
CA PRO A 117 -5.28 -8.29 26.86
C PRO A 117 -6.57 -7.68 27.40
N ARG A 118 -7.48 -8.52 27.92
CA ARG A 118 -8.74 -8.06 28.54
C ARG A 118 -8.53 -7.08 29.69
N GLY A 119 -7.47 -7.27 30.48
CA GLY A 119 -7.13 -6.36 31.58
C GLY A 119 -6.91 -4.90 31.16
N GLN A 120 -6.41 -4.65 29.93
CA GLN A 120 -6.30 -3.28 29.41
C GLN A 120 -7.66 -2.65 29.14
N LEU A 121 -8.63 -3.45 28.67
CA LEU A 121 -10.00 -3.00 28.43
C LEU A 121 -10.73 -2.77 29.76
N GLU A 122 -10.52 -3.64 30.75
CA GLU A 122 -11.08 -3.51 32.10
C GLU A 122 -10.54 -2.25 32.81
N ALA A 123 -9.22 -2.01 32.76
CA ALA A 123 -8.62 -0.81 33.32
C ALA A 123 -9.14 0.48 32.66
N ALA A 124 -9.30 0.48 31.33
CA ALA A 124 -9.90 1.59 30.60
C ALA A 124 -11.35 1.86 31.03
N ALA A 125 -12.12 0.79 31.28
CA ALA A 125 -13.49 0.90 31.77
C ALA A 125 -13.54 1.44 33.22
N SER A 126 -12.61 1.03 34.10
CA SER A 126 -12.47 1.56 35.46
C SER A 126 -12.16 3.06 35.49
N LEU A 127 -11.50 3.57 34.44
CA LEU A 127 -11.22 5.00 34.25
C LEU A 127 -12.35 5.75 33.53
N ALA A 128 -13.52 5.11 33.35
CA ALA A 128 -14.68 5.67 32.65
C ALA A 128 -14.37 6.19 31.24
N LEU A 129 -13.40 5.60 30.55
CA LEU A 129 -13.07 5.97 29.17
C LEU A 129 -14.18 5.55 28.21
N THR A 130 -14.52 6.43 27.27
CA THR A 130 -15.44 6.12 26.17
C THR A 130 -14.81 5.10 25.22
N ARG A 131 -15.63 4.39 24.44
CA ARG A 131 -15.15 3.40 23.45
C ARG A 131 -14.11 3.97 22.47
N ALA A 132 -14.29 5.22 22.06
CA ALA A 132 -13.33 5.91 21.19
C ALA A 132 -12.02 6.19 21.92
N GLN A 133 -12.06 6.69 23.16
CA GLN A 133 -10.86 6.91 23.97
C GLN A 133 -10.12 5.61 24.27
N THR A 134 -10.83 4.55 24.66
CA THR A 134 -10.24 3.22 24.87
C THR A 134 -9.55 2.73 23.61
N PHE A 135 -10.18 2.88 22.44
CA PHE A 135 -9.56 2.50 21.19
C PHE A 135 -8.30 3.31 20.89
N PHE A 136 -8.40 4.64 20.78
CA PHE A 136 -7.31 5.49 20.27
C PHE A 136 -6.14 5.61 21.27
N HIS A 137 -6.41 5.59 22.56
CA HIS A 137 -5.39 5.84 23.58
C HIS A 137 -4.88 4.58 24.27
N VAL A 138 -5.68 3.50 24.37
CA VAL A 138 -5.29 2.30 25.12
C VAL A 138 -4.94 1.15 24.19
N VAL A 139 -5.81 0.83 23.24
CA VAL A 139 -5.71 -0.40 22.43
C VAL A 139 -4.88 -0.20 21.15
N LEU A 140 -5.10 0.91 20.45
CA LEU A 140 -4.52 1.15 19.12
C LEU A 140 -2.99 1.27 19.15
N PRO A 141 -2.36 2.07 20.05
CA PRO A 141 -0.89 2.21 20.04
C PRO A 141 -0.12 0.89 20.21
N PRO A 142 -0.41 0.02 21.22
CA PRO A 142 0.29 -1.25 21.35
C PRO A 142 -0.07 -2.24 20.23
N ALA A 143 -1.32 -2.24 19.74
CA ALA A 143 -1.72 -3.07 18.61
C ALA A 143 -0.95 -2.71 17.34
N LEU A 144 -0.89 -1.42 16.98
CA LEU A 144 -0.13 -0.93 15.83
C LEU A 144 1.35 -1.28 15.93
N ARG A 145 1.94 -1.16 17.12
CA ARG A 145 3.34 -1.56 17.35
C ARG A 145 3.55 -3.05 17.08
N LYS A 146 2.61 -3.89 17.50
CA LYS A 146 2.67 -5.35 17.29
C LYS A 146 2.54 -5.73 15.83
N VAL A 147 1.65 -5.07 15.08
CA VAL A 147 1.39 -5.40 13.66
C VAL A 147 2.23 -4.60 12.68
N TRP A 148 3.09 -3.70 13.16
CA TRP A 148 3.95 -2.87 12.30
C TRP A 148 4.73 -3.68 11.26
N PRO A 149 5.38 -4.82 11.58
CA PRO A 149 6.09 -5.61 10.57
C PRO A 149 5.17 -6.10 9.43
N ALA A 150 3.92 -6.45 9.76
CA ALA A 150 2.92 -6.87 8.77
C ALA A 150 2.46 -5.69 7.90
N LEU A 151 2.24 -4.50 8.50
CA LEU A 151 1.92 -3.28 7.76
C LEU A 151 3.06 -2.89 6.81
N VAL A 152 4.32 -2.94 7.25
CA VAL A 152 5.49 -2.68 6.41
C VAL A 152 5.54 -3.67 5.25
N SER A 153 5.30 -4.96 5.50
CA SER A 153 5.24 -5.95 4.43
C SER A 153 4.14 -5.64 3.42
N GLN A 154 2.96 -5.24 3.90
CA GLN A 154 1.83 -4.90 3.03
C GLN A 154 2.10 -3.63 2.20
N ILE A 155 2.73 -2.60 2.76
CA ILE A 155 3.13 -1.40 2.02
C ILE A 155 4.13 -1.75 0.91
N VAL A 156 5.10 -2.63 1.19
CA VAL A 156 6.05 -3.12 0.17
C VAL A 156 5.32 -3.93 -0.92
N ILE A 157 4.34 -4.76 -0.56
CA ILE A 157 3.53 -5.50 -1.54
C ILE A 157 2.77 -4.52 -2.45
N VAL A 158 2.20 -3.45 -1.90
CA VAL A 158 1.49 -2.43 -2.68
C VAL A 158 2.44 -1.63 -3.57
N MET A 159 3.65 -1.32 -3.11
CA MET A 159 4.71 -0.71 -3.93
C MET A 159 5.05 -1.60 -5.13
N LEU A 160 5.21 -2.90 -4.93
CA LEU A 160 5.44 -3.86 -6.03
C LEU A 160 4.21 -3.96 -6.94
N GLY A 161 3.01 -3.90 -6.36
CA GLY A 161 1.73 -3.87 -7.07
C GLY A 161 1.55 -2.64 -7.96
N SER A 162 2.27 -1.53 -7.71
CA SER A 162 2.23 -0.35 -8.57
C SER A 162 2.69 -0.64 -9.99
N ALA A 163 3.44 -1.71 -10.24
CA ALA A 163 3.82 -2.16 -11.57
C ALA A 163 2.61 -2.36 -12.51
N VAL A 164 1.47 -2.74 -11.94
CA VAL A 164 0.21 -2.93 -12.68
C VAL A 164 -0.37 -1.59 -13.15
N CYS A 165 -0.07 -0.48 -12.47
CA CYS A 165 -0.51 0.86 -12.85
C CYS A 165 0.04 1.31 -14.19
N GLY A 166 1.19 0.77 -14.63
CA GLY A 166 1.74 0.99 -15.97
C GLY A 166 0.79 0.55 -17.09
N GLN A 167 -0.13 -0.39 -16.82
CA GLN A 167 -1.12 -0.86 -17.81
C GLN A 167 -2.15 0.21 -18.19
N ILE A 168 -2.38 1.20 -17.34
CA ILE A 168 -3.22 2.37 -17.65
C ILE A 168 -2.37 3.60 -18.01
N SER A 169 -1.11 3.40 -18.40
CA SER A 169 -0.15 4.46 -18.76
C SER A 169 0.30 5.35 -17.60
N THR A 170 0.28 4.85 -16.36
CA THR A 170 0.94 5.54 -15.26
C THR A 170 2.45 5.41 -15.42
N GLU A 171 3.19 6.52 -15.40
CA GLU A 171 4.63 6.56 -15.70
C GLU A 171 5.53 6.07 -14.56
N GLU A 172 5.19 4.93 -13.97
CA GLU A 172 5.98 4.27 -12.93
C GLU A 172 7.11 3.40 -13.53
N LEU A 173 7.87 2.71 -12.68
CA LEU A 173 9.07 1.97 -13.10
C LEU A 173 8.80 0.86 -14.14
N SER A 174 7.70 0.11 -14.03
CA SER A 174 7.37 -0.93 -15.02
C SER A 174 6.95 -0.33 -16.36
N TYR A 175 6.29 0.83 -16.36
CA TYR A 175 6.01 1.62 -17.56
C TYR A 175 7.32 2.05 -18.24
N ALA A 176 8.28 2.57 -17.48
CA ALA A 176 9.60 2.93 -18.00
C ALA A 176 10.29 1.73 -18.66
N ALA A 177 10.28 0.55 -18.04
CA ALA A 177 10.84 -0.67 -18.61
C ALA A 177 10.12 -1.09 -19.91
N ASN A 178 8.79 -1.03 -19.93
CA ASN A 178 7.96 -1.32 -21.11
C ASN A 178 8.22 -0.34 -22.26
N LEU A 179 8.45 0.94 -21.96
CA LEU A 179 8.77 1.95 -22.96
C LEU A 179 10.18 1.80 -23.52
N ILE A 180 11.15 1.37 -22.69
CA ILE A 180 12.50 1.07 -23.18
C ILE A 180 12.47 -0.12 -24.13
N GLN A 181 11.83 -1.23 -23.71
CA GLN A 181 11.77 -2.44 -24.53
C GLN A 181 10.92 -2.26 -25.80
N SER A 182 9.93 -1.38 -25.82
CA SER A 182 9.21 -1.07 -27.06
C SER A 182 10.04 -0.24 -28.05
N ARG A 183 11.03 0.51 -27.57
CA ARG A 183 11.93 1.33 -28.40
C ARG A 183 13.12 0.55 -28.95
N ASN A 184 13.74 -0.29 -28.13
CA ASN A 184 14.98 -0.99 -28.49
C ASN A 184 14.84 -2.51 -28.60
N PHE A 185 13.63 -3.05 -28.39
CA PHE A 185 13.30 -4.49 -28.45
C PHE A 185 14.09 -5.38 -27.47
N ARG A 186 14.66 -4.78 -26.41
CA ARG A 186 15.43 -5.48 -25.36
C ARG A 186 14.60 -5.74 -24.11
N ALA A 187 13.64 -6.65 -24.22
CA ALA A 187 12.71 -6.98 -23.14
C ALA A 187 13.41 -7.58 -21.92
N PHE A 188 14.28 -8.58 -22.11
CA PHE A 188 14.94 -9.27 -21.00
C PHE A 188 15.80 -8.31 -20.17
N GLU A 189 16.64 -7.50 -20.82
CA GLU A 189 17.50 -6.54 -20.14
C GLU A 189 16.68 -5.48 -19.39
N ALA A 190 15.63 -4.93 -20.03
CA ALA A 190 14.77 -3.91 -19.40
C ALA A 190 14.09 -4.44 -18.14
N PHE A 191 13.52 -5.64 -18.19
CA PHE A 191 12.85 -6.24 -17.03
C PHE A 191 13.81 -6.76 -15.97
N ILE A 192 15.02 -7.21 -16.32
CA ILE A 192 16.06 -7.54 -15.34
C ILE A 192 16.48 -6.28 -14.57
N VAL A 193 16.73 -5.17 -15.27
CA VAL A 193 17.08 -3.89 -14.64
C VAL A 193 15.94 -3.41 -13.76
N ALA A 194 14.70 -3.39 -14.25
CA ALA A 194 13.53 -3.00 -13.47
C ALA A 194 13.35 -3.87 -12.22
N THR A 195 13.51 -5.20 -12.35
CA THR A 195 13.45 -6.15 -11.23
C THR A 195 14.51 -5.83 -10.18
N GLY A 196 15.76 -5.59 -10.60
CA GLY A 196 16.84 -5.19 -9.70
C GLY A 196 16.51 -3.90 -8.96
N VAL A 197 15.96 -2.91 -9.66
CA VAL A 197 15.54 -1.63 -9.06
C VAL A 197 14.38 -1.83 -8.07
N TYR A 198 13.33 -2.58 -8.41
CA TYR A 198 12.24 -2.90 -7.47
C TYR A 198 12.73 -3.62 -6.22
N LEU A 199 13.68 -4.56 -6.37
CA LEU A 199 14.28 -5.25 -5.23
C LEU A 199 15.01 -4.28 -4.31
N LEU A 200 15.83 -3.38 -4.87
CA LEU A 200 16.52 -2.35 -4.11
C LEU A 200 15.53 -1.40 -3.42
N LEU A 201 14.47 -0.96 -4.11
CA LEU A 201 13.41 -0.14 -3.54
C LEU A 201 12.69 -0.86 -2.41
N ALA A 202 12.35 -2.14 -2.57
CA ALA A 202 11.66 -2.93 -1.55
C ALA A 202 12.51 -3.07 -0.29
N LEU A 203 13.81 -3.35 -0.44
CA LEU A 203 14.75 -3.43 0.68
C LEU A 203 14.95 -2.07 1.35
N ALA A 204 15.09 -1.00 0.58
CA ALA A 204 15.26 0.36 1.08
C ALA A 204 14.01 0.83 1.84
N LEU A 205 12.82 0.67 1.26
CA LEU A 205 11.55 1.05 1.86
C LEU A 205 11.28 0.25 3.14
N ARG A 206 11.52 -1.07 3.13
CA ARG A 206 11.39 -1.91 4.33
C ARG A 206 12.32 -1.44 5.44
N ARG A 207 13.59 -1.15 5.14
CA ARG A 207 14.55 -0.62 6.11
C ARG A 207 14.13 0.75 6.63
N ALA A 208 13.72 1.65 5.75
CA ALA A 208 13.28 3.00 6.11
C ALA A 208 12.07 2.97 7.07
N LEU A 209 11.04 2.18 6.74
CA LEU A 209 9.84 2.07 7.58
C LEU A 209 10.12 1.38 8.93
N ASN A 210 10.96 0.34 8.96
CA ASN A 210 11.36 -0.29 10.21
C ASN A 210 12.27 0.59 11.07
N TRP A 211 13.03 1.49 10.46
CA TRP A 211 13.85 2.47 11.17
C TRP A 211 13.01 3.64 11.70
N ALA A 212 12.04 4.11 10.92
CA ALA A 212 11.18 5.25 11.25
C ALA A 212 10.07 4.90 12.25
N GLY A 213 9.39 3.76 12.07
CA GLY A 213 8.23 3.38 12.89
C GLY A 213 8.51 3.39 14.39
N PRO A 214 9.52 2.66 14.90
CA PRO A 214 9.87 2.66 16.31
C PRO A 214 10.30 4.02 16.87
N ARG A 215 10.89 4.89 16.03
CA ARG A 215 11.41 6.20 16.47
C ARG A 215 10.33 7.28 16.53
N PHE A 216 9.46 7.33 15.52
CA PHE A 216 8.51 8.44 15.36
C PHE A 216 7.08 8.10 15.74
N LEU A 217 6.66 6.81 15.63
CA LEU A 217 5.26 6.43 15.86
C LEU A 217 5.01 5.78 17.22
N PHE A 218 6.00 5.07 17.78
CA PHE A 218 5.76 4.22 18.97
C PHE A 218 6.44 4.70 20.25
N GLY A 219 7.14 5.84 20.22
CA GLY A 219 7.97 6.33 21.32
C GLY A 219 9.16 5.41 21.59
N SER A 220 10.31 6.00 21.93
CA SER A 220 11.51 5.21 22.27
C SER A 220 11.18 4.20 23.38
N ARG A 221 11.81 3.02 23.32
CA ARG A 221 11.92 2.14 24.48
C ARG A 221 12.52 2.99 25.61
N ALA A 222 11.75 3.27 26.66
CA ALA A 222 12.31 3.45 27.98
C ALA A 222 12.60 2.06 28.54
#